data_AF-A0A914K5I3-F1
#
_entry.id   AF-A0A914K5I3-F1
#
_cell.length_a   1.000
_cell.length_b   1.000
_cell.length_c   1.000
_cell.angle_alpha   90.00
_cell.angle_beta   90.00
_cell.angle_gamma   90.00
#
_symmetry.space_group_name_H-M   'P 1'
#
loop_
_entity.id
_entity.type
_entity.pdbx_description
1 polymer ?
#
loop_
_entity_poly.entity_id
_entity_poly.type
_entity_poly.pdbx_seq_one_letter_code
_entity_poly.pdbx_strand_id
1 'polypeptide(L)'
;GFKNTTVPRTLYNYFYYRLLLTYSDYFPVASKSAELQDDIDFLEMMEYKKPQIGRPKFTESRRTRLAKIAKAKQGKDLDETAMACIDDTVNYFDDASTRVLVDQIYPTQANKDFIKTNVGNLAQTIMIGMQSMIDGLNWMTPQTKAGAYAKISQLTRNIAYPDYVVDDTKLTAHYSDLDNFINETNYYNILSSLQKFTVHNSLMNLLKTTGTDRHDFNGPAGIVNAWYQPEQNSITFPAGILRMPFYDPDWPKSVVLGAMG
;
A
#
# COMPACT_ATOMS: atom_id res chain seq x y z
N GLY A 1 12.45 -15.19 30.94
CA GLY A 1 13.01 -14.83 29.64
C GLY A 1 12.34 -15.64 28.56
N PHE A 2 11.51 -15.01 27.74
CA PHE A 2 11.03 -15.54 26.47
C PHE A 2 10.87 -14.34 25.53
N LYS A 3 11.85 -14.14 24.65
CA LYS A 3 11.71 -13.25 23.49
C LYS A 3 11.00 -14.08 22.41
N ASN A 4 9.67 -14.03 22.38
CA ASN A 4 8.92 -14.55 21.25
C ASN A 4 8.81 -13.44 20.21
N THR A 5 9.70 -13.43 19.22
CA THR A 5 9.51 -12.65 18.00
C THR A 5 8.41 -13.31 17.16
N THR A 6 7.26 -12.65 17.08
CA THR A 6 6.12 -13.05 16.24
C THR A 6 6.49 -12.86 14.77
N VAL A 7 6.51 -13.94 14.00
CA VAL A 7 6.86 -13.94 12.57
C VAL A 7 5.71 -13.34 11.75
N PRO A 8 5.96 -12.47 10.74
CA PRO A 8 4.89 -11.80 9.97
C PRO A 8 3.92 -12.76 9.28
N ARG A 9 4.38 -13.94 8.85
CA ARG A 9 3.51 -15.02 8.33
C ARG A 9 2.56 -15.56 9.41
N THR A 10 3.06 -15.72 10.64
CA THR A 10 2.23 -16.11 11.78
C THR A 10 1.24 -15.00 12.10
N LEU A 11 1.66 -13.74 11.98
CA LEU A 11 0.80 -12.57 12.16
C LEU A 11 -0.30 -12.51 11.09
N TYR A 12 0.02 -12.68 9.80
CA TYR A 12 -0.94 -12.72 8.70
C TYR A 12 -1.92 -13.88 8.85
N ASN A 13 -1.42 -15.10 9.11
CA ASN A 13 -2.29 -16.26 9.30
C ASN A 13 -3.15 -16.10 10.55
N TYR A 14 -2.57 -15.60 11.64
CA TYR A 14 -3.29 -15.30 12.87
C TYR A 14 -4.36 -14.24 12.60
N PHE A 15 -4.05 -13.14 11.92
CA PHE A 15 -5.02 -12.12 11.56
C PHE A 15 -6.09 -12.63 10.62
N TYR A 16 -5.75 -13.40 9.59
CA TYR A 16 -6.71 -14.02 8.67
C TYR A 16 -7.66 -14.99 9.39
N TYR A 17 -7.13 -15.89 10.21
CA TYR A 17 -7.95 -16.85 10.98
C TYR A 17 -8.72 -16.18 12.12
N ARG A 18 -8.14 -15.17 12.77
CA ARG A 18 -8.84 -14.34 13.76
C ARG A 18 -9.96 -13.60 13.06
N LEU A 19 -9.70 -12.86 11.99
CA LEU A 19 -10.70 -12.22 11.14
C LEU A 19 -11.82 -13.20 10.78
N LEU A 20 -11.52 -14.40 10.30
CA LEU A 20 -12.52 -15.40 9.92
C LEU A 20 -13.37 -15.88 11.12
N LEU A 21 -12.77 -16.08 12.30
CA LEU A 21 -13.47 -16.43 13.55
C LEU A 21 -14.22 -15.24 14.17
N THR A 22 -13.72 -14.04 13.95
CA THR A 22 -14.23 -12.74 14.37
C THR A 22 -15.43 -12.32 13.50
N TYR A 23 -15.45 -12.70 12.22
CA TYR A 23 -16.60 -12.57 11.30
C TYR A 23 -17.66 -13.64 11.51
N SER A 24 -17.46 -14.59 12.42
CA SER A 24 -18.42 -15.67 12.67
C SER A 24 -19.82 -15.15 13.07
N ASP A 25 -19.94 -13.94 13.64
CA ASP A 25 -21.19 -13.28 14.01
C ASP A 25 -21.80 -12.38 12.91
N TYR A 26 -21.10 -12.26 11.78
CA TYR A 26 -21.62 -11.69 10.52
C TYR A 26 -21.99 -12.78 9.49
N PHE A 27 -21.66 -14.04 9.78
CA PHE A 27 -22.63 -15.14 9.67
C PHE A 27 -23.67 -14.95 10.81
N PRO A 28 -24.94 -15.33 10.68
CA PRO A 28 -25.98 -14.88 11.64
C PRO A 28 -25.61 -15.21 13.12
N VAL A 29 -25.72 -14.37 14.18
CA VAL A 29 -26.37 -13.04 14.44
C VAL A 29 -25.72 -12.29 15.63
N ALA A 30 -25.69 -10.95 15.59
CA ALA A 30 -25.21 -10.03 16.64
C ALA A 30 -26.14 -9.81 17.86
N SER A 31 -25.56 -9.50 19.04
CA SER A 31 -26.26 -8.96 20.22
C SER A 31 -25.62 -7.66 20.77
N LYS A 32 -26.43 -6.85 21.49
CA LYS A 32 -26.28 -5.39 21.70
C LYS A 32 -25.30 -4.96 22.82
N SER A 33 -24.79 -3.73 22.60
CA SER A 33 -24.56 -2.62 23.56
C SER A 33 -23.36 -2.66 24.53
N ALA A 34 -22.41 -1.74 24.31
CA ALA A 34 -21.94 -0.71 25.28
C ALA A 34 -20.67 0.04 24.77
N GLU A 35 -19.84 -0.60 23.96
CA GLU A 35 -18.47 -0.13 23.68
C GLU A 35 -18.35 0.88 22.52
N LEU A 36 -19.40 1.05 21.71
CA LEU A 36 -19.42 1.97 20.56
C LEU A 36 -19.44 3.47 20.91
N GLN A 37 -19.56 3.83 22.20
CA GLN A 37 -19.70 5.22 22.63
C GLN A 37 -18.34 5.92 22.77
N ASP A 38 -17.31 5.22 23.25
CA ASP A 38 -15.98 5.81 23.51
C ASP A 38 -15.17 6.05 22.21
N ASP A 39 -15.41 5.25 21.17
CA ASP A 39 -14.79 5.43 19.86
C ASP A 39 -15.32 6.66 19.09
N ILE A 40 -16.49 7.18 19.49
CA ILE A 40 -17.05 8.43 18.92
C ILE A 40 -16.25 9.64 19.42
N ASP A 41 -15.73 9.61 20.64
CA ASP A 41 -15.00 10.74 21.25
C ASP A 41 -13.66 11.01 20.56
N PHE A 42 -12.95 9.98 20.09
CA PHE A 42 -11.70 10.16 19.33
C PHE A 42 -11.94 10.87 17.98
N LEU A 43 -13.05 10.54 17.31
CA LEU A 43 -13.46 11.18 16.05
C LEU A 43 -14.08 12.56 16.24
N GLU A 44 -14.55 12.91 17.44
CA GLU A 44 -14.91 14.28 17.83
C GLU A 44 -13.68 15.12 18.17
N MET A 45 -12.64 14.56 18.80
CA MET A 45 -11.38 15.27 19.06
C MET A 45 -10.64 15.70 17.78
N MET A 46 -10.83 14.98 16.68
CA MET A 46 -10.26 15.32 15.36
C MET A 46 -11.15 16.26 14.52
N GLU A 47 -12.33 16.65 15.00
CA GLU A 47 -13.18 17.64 14.32
C GLU A 47 -12.64 19.06 14.54
N TYR A 48 -11.68 19.47 13.71
CA TYR A 48 -11.42 20.90 13.52
C TYR A 48 -12.69 21.54 12.94
N LYS A 49 -13.47 22.23 13.79
CA LYS A 49 -14.64 23.01 13.37
C LYS A 49 -14.19 24.11 12.41
N LYS A 50 -14.22 23.83 11.11
CA LYS A 50 -14.07 24.86 10.07
C LYS A 50 -15.13 25.93 10.35
N PRO A 51 -14.77 27.23 10.46
CA PRO A 51 -15.75 28.28 10.62
C PRO A 51 -16.74 28.20 9.45
N GLN A 52 -18.03 28.03 9.74
CA GLN A 52 -19.04 27.98 8.70
C GLN A 52 -19.27 29.38 8.15
N ILE A 53 -18.67 29.67 7.00
CA ILE A 53 -18.98 30.87 6.23
C ILE A 53 -20.14 30.52 5.30
N GLY A 54 -21.33 31.04 5.59
CA GLY A 54 -22.54 30.88 4.75
C GLY A 54 -23.66 30.07 5.41
N ARG A 55 -24.78 29.92 4.67
CA ARG A 55 -26.02 29.30 5.16
C ARG A 55 -25.80 27.81 5.46
N PRO A 56 -26.14 27.32 6.67
CA PRO A 56 -25.89 25.92 7.03
C PRO A 56 -26.73 25.00 6.14
N LYS A 57 -26.07 24.08 5.43
CA LYS A 57 -26.76 22.97 4.76
C LYS A 57 -27.21 21.98 5.83
N PHE A 58 -28.45 21.52 5.72
CA PHE A 58 -29.00 20.46 6.56
C PHE A 58 -28.07 19.24 6.46
N THR A 59 -27.35 18.95 7.54
CA THR A 59 -26.42 17.82 7.60
C THR A 59 -27.20 16.61 8.09
N GLU A 60 -27.30 15.59 7.25
CA GLU A 60 -27.79 14.27 7.67
C GLU A 60 -26.97 13.84 8.91
N SER A 61 -27.65 13.41 9.98
CA SER A 61 -26.95 13.11 11.24
C SER A 61 -25.87 12.05 11.00
N ARG A 62 -24.68 12.24 11.58
CA ARG A 62 -23.51 11.37 11.40
C ARG A 62 -23.84 9.89 11.66
N ARG A 63 -24.76 9.61 12.59
CA ARG A 63 -25.35 8.28 12.87
C ARG A 63 -26.00 7.64 11.64
N THR A 64 -26.80 8.39 10.88
CA THR A 64 -27.50 7.87 9.69
C THR A 64 -26.51 7.59 8.55
N ARG A 65 -25.45 8.41 8.44
CA ARG A 65 -24.37 8.22 7.47
C ARG A 65 -23.53 6.98 7.78
N LEU A 66 -23.14 6.79 9.04
CA LEU A 66 -22.39 5.60 9.49
C LEU A 66 -23.22 4.33 9.34
N ALA A 67 -24.51 4.35 9.67
CA ALA A 67 -25.40 3.21 9.47
C ALA A 67 -25.56 2.82 7.99
N LYS A 68 -25.58 3.80 7.07
CA LYS A 68 -25.55 3.55 5.62
C LYS A 68 -24.22 2.98 5.15
N ILE A 69 -23.08 3.47 5.66
CA ILE A 69 -21.75 2.95 5.33
C ILE A 69 -21.60 1.51 5.85
N ALA A 70 -22.08 1.22 7.06
CA ALA A 70 -22.08 -0.12 7.63
C ALA A 70 -22.97 -1.09 6.86
N LYS A 71 -24.17 -0.66 6.43
CA LYS A 71 -25.04 -1.47 5.54
C LYS A 71 -24.47 -1.65 4.14
N ALA A 72 -23.71 -0.68 3.63
CA ALA A 72 -23.11 -0.74 2.29
C ALA A 72 -21.91 -1.68 2.22
N LYS A 73 -21.28 -2.01 3.36
CA LYS A 73 -20.17 -2.98 3.45
C LYS A 73 -20.63 -4.43 3.66
N GLN A 74 -21.93 -4.72 3.78
CA GLN A 74 -22.43 -6.10 3.73
C GLN A 74 -22.43 -6.57 2.28
N GLY A 75 -21.50 -7.48 1.94
CA GLY A 75 -21.54 -8.20 0.68
C GLY A 75 -22.87 -8.95 0.56
N LYS A 76 -23.42 -9.03 -0.65
CA LYS A 76 -24.69 -9.73 -0.91
C LYS A 76 -24.53 -11.25 -0.80
N ASP A 77 -23.30 -11.73 -0.97
CA ASP A 77 -22.89 -13.13 -0.89
C ASP A 77 -21.49 -13.27 -0.25
N LEU A 78 -21.06 -14.52 -0.08
CA LEU A 78 -19.77 -14.86 0.53
C LEU A 78 -18.58 -14.48 -0.34
N ASP A 79 -18.74 -14.48 -1.67
CA ASP A 79 -17.65 -14.17 -2.61
C ASP A 79 -17.36 -12.65 -2.60
N GLU A 80 -18.40 -11.82 -2.64
CA GLU A 80 -18.30 -10.36 -2.51
C GLU A 80 -17.71 -9.99 -1.15
N THR A 81 -18.12 -10.69 -0.08
CA THR A 81 -17.58 -10.49 1.27
C THR A 81 -16.10 -10.89 1.35
N ALA A 82 -15.71 -12.02 0.77
CA ALA A 82 -14.33 -12.47 0.75
C ALA A 82 -13.43 -11.47 0.00
N MET A 83 -13.89 -10.95 -1.13
CA MET A 83 -13.17 -9.92 -1.88
C MET A 83 -13.02 -8.62 -1.08
N ALA A 84 -14.04 -8.20 -0.34
CA ALA A 84 -13.95 -7.03 0.54
C ALA A 84 -12.93 -7.25 1.67
N CYS A 85 -12.88 -8.45 2.27
CA CYS A 85 -11.87 -8.78 3.27
C CYS A 85 -10.45 -8.79 2.70
N ILE A 86 -10.28 -9.29 1.47
CA ILE A 86 -8.99 -9.25 0.76
C ILE A 86 -8.56 -7.79 0.54
N ASP A 87 -9.47 -6.94 0.06
CA ASP A 87 -9.20 -5.52 -0.17
C ASP A 87 -8.80 -4.79 1.12
N ASP A 88 -9.58 -4.95 2.20
CA ASP A 88 -9.24 -4.38 3.51
C ASP A 88 -7.85 -4.89 3.99
N THR A 89 -7.55 -6.18 3.81
CA THR A 89 -6.25 -6.76 4.21
C THR A 89 -5.10 -6.18 3.41
N VAL A 90 -5.24 -6.06 2.09
CA VAL A 90 -4.20 -5.48 1.22
C VAL A 90 -3.99 -3.99 1.53
N ASN A 91 -5.05 -3.26 1.89
CA ASN A 91 -4.96 -1.84 2.18
C ASN A 91 -4.36 -1.53 3.56
N TYR A 92 -4.66 -2.32 4.60
CA TYR A 92 -4.11 -2.12 5.94
C TYR A 92 -2.77 -2.83 6.17
N PHE A 93 -2.50 -3.89 5.42
CA PHE A 93 -1.29 -4.71 5.52
C PHE A 93 -0.64 -4.87 4.15
N ASP A 94 -0.37 -3.75 3.49
CA ASP A 94 0.22 -3.69 2.16
C ASP A 94 1.58 -4.40 2.08
N ASP A 95 2.48 -4.16 3.02
CA ASP A 95 3.81 -4.78 3.08
C ASP A 95 3.73 -6.28 3.42
N ALA A 96 2.90 -6.67 4.39
CA ALA A 96 2.74 -8.08 4.72
C ALA A 96 2.10 -8.87 3.57
N SER A 97 1.09 -8.29 2.91
CA SER A 97 0.46 -8.86 1.71
C SER A 97 1.46 -8.95 0.56
N THR A 98 2.32 -7.93 0.41
CA THR A 98 3.42 -7.95 -0.55
C THR A 98 4.39 -9.09 -0.27
N ARG A 99 4.74 -9.35 1.00
CA ARG A 99 5.62 -10.48 1.33
C ARG A 99 5.02 -11.82 0.89
N VAL A 100 3.74 -12.05 1.20
CA VAL A 100 3.05 -13.29 0.80
C VAL A 100 3.06 -13.43 -0.73
N LEU A 101 2.77 -12.35 -1.46
CA LEU A 101 2.80 -12.34 -2.91
C LEU A 101 4.20 -12.66 -3.44
N VAL A 102 5.23 -11.97 -2.94
CA VAL A 102 6.64 -12.12 -3.38
C VAL A 102 7.14 -13.55 -3.15
N ASP A 103 6.81 -14.17 -2.02
CA ASP A 103 7.19 -15.56 -1.76
C ASP A 103 6.54 -16.54 -2.76
N GLN A 104 5.35 -16.21 -3.26
CA GLN A 104 4.63 -17.03 -4.23
C GLN A 104 5.17 -16.86 -5.66
N ILE A 105 5.44 -15.62 -6.08
CA ILE A 105 5.84 -15.32 -7.46
C ILE A 105 7.36 -15.35 -7.68
N TYR A 106 8.15 -15.06 -6.64
CA TYR A 106 9.62 -15.05 -6.65
C TYR A 106 10.17 -15.91 -5.51
N PRO A 107 10.01 -17.25 -5.57
CA PRO A 107 10.29 -18.14 -4.44
C PRO A 107 11.77 -18.21 -4.06
N THR A 108 12.68 -17.97 -5.01
CA THR A 108 14.13 -18.00 -4.77
C THR A 108 14.76 -16.63 -4.85
N GLN A 109 15.91 -16.43 -4.20
CA GLN A 109 16.69 -15.20 -4.34
C GLN A 109 17.08 -14.93 -5.80
N ALA A 110 17.37 -15.97 -6.59
CA ALA A 110 17.66 -15.81 -8.00
C ALA A 110 16.48 -15.24 -8.80
N ASN A 111 15.23 -15.65 -8.50
CA ASN A 111 14.05 -15.06 -9.13
C ASN A 111 13.88 -13.58 -8.76
N LYS A 112 14.10 -13.27 -7.48
CA LYS A 112 14.05 -11.91 -6.93
C LYS A 112 15.08 -10.98 -7.60
N ASP A 113 16.31 -11.44 -7.76
CA ASP A 113 17.38 -10.69 -8.40
C ASP A 113 17.15 -10.57 -9.91
N PHE A 114 16.65 -11.63 -10.55
CA PHE A 114 16.34 -11.67 -11.97
C PHE A 114 15.29 -10.62 -12.35
N ILE A 115 14.15 -10.57 -11.66
CA ILE A 115 13.09 -9.62 -12.02
C ILE A 115 13.53 -8.17 -11.84
N LYS A 116 14.23 -7.87 -10.73
CA LYS A 116 14.75 -6.53 -10.44
C LYS A 116 15.77 -6.08 -11.48
N THR A 117 16.66 -6.98 -11.88
CA THR A 117 17.70 -6.70 -12.88
C THR A 117 17.10 -6.55 -14.28
N ASN A 118 16.23 -7.46 -14.70
CA ASN A 118 15.70 -7.47 -16.06
C ASN A 118 14.81 -6.24 -16.34
N VAL A 119 13.89 -5.93 -15.43
CA VAL A 119 13.05 -4.73 -15.53
C VAL A 119 13.88 -3.46 -15.30
N GLY A 120 14.91 -3.52 -14.47
CA GLY A 120 15.85 -2.41 -14.27
C GLY A 120 16.60 -2.04 -15.54
N ASN A 121 17.05 -3.05 -16.30
CA ASN A 121 17.70 -2.86 -17.60
C ASN A 121 16.73 -2.33 -18.66
N LEU A 122 15.47 -2.78 -18.64
CA LEU A 122 14.42 -2.24 -19.50
C LEU A 122 14.21 -0.74 -19.24
N ALA A 123 13.99 -0.37 -17.97
CA ALA A 123 13.82 1.03 -17.58
C ALA A 123 15.05 1.87 -17.96
N GLN A 124 16.26 1.35 -17.75
CA GLN A 124 17.50 2.03 -18.16
C GLN A 124 17.56 2.27 -19.68
N THR A 125 17.10 1.31 -20.48
CA THR A 125 17.04 1.44 -21.94
C THR A 125 16.09 2.57 -22.35
N ILE A 126 14.91 2.66 -21.73
CA ILE A 126 13.95 3.74 -21.97
C ILE A 126 14.52 5.10 -21.57
N MET A 127 15.23 5.18 -20.44
CA MET A 127 15.87 6.41 -19.98
C MET A 127 16.95 6.90 -20.95
N ILE A 128 17.77 5.99 -21.51
CA ILE A 128 18.75 6.33 -22.56
C ILE A 128 18.03 6.83 -23.82
N GLY A 129 16.94 6.16 -24.24
CA GLY A 129 16.10 6.61 -25.34
C GLY A 129 15.55 8.02 -25.11
N MET A 130 15.08 8.32 -23.89
CA MET A 130 14.60 9.65 -23.51
C MET A 130 15.69 10.72 -23.60
N GLN A 131 16.91 10.41 -23.16
CA GLN A 131 18.05 11.32 -23.31
C GLN A 131 18.33 11.62 -24.79
N SER A 132 18.35 10.58 -25.64
CA SER A 132 18.54 10.74 -27.08
C SER A 132 17.42 11.56 -27.74
N MET A 133 16.17 11.40 -27.29
CA MET A 133 15.07 12.25 -27.76
C MET A 133 15.27 13.72 -27.36
N ILE A 134 15.73 13.98 -26.14
CA ILE A 134 16.02 15.35 -25.65
C ILE A 134 17.13 16.01 -26.46
N ASP A 135 18.14 15.25 -26.90
CA ASP A 135 19.20 15.77 -27.77
C ASP A 135 18.62 16.38 -29.05
N GLY A 136 17.62 15.74 -29.65
CA GLY A 136 16.93 16.19 -30.86
C GLY A 136 15.97 17.37 -30.68
N LEU A 137 15.68 17.81 -29.45
CA LEU A 137 14.74 18.91 -29.20
C LEU A 137 15.38 20.27 -29.42
N ASN A 138 15.05 20.93 -30.53
CA ASN A 138 15.58 22.25 -30.89
C ASN A 138 14.99 23.41 -30.06
N TRP A 139 13.86 23.20 -29.39
CA TRP A 139 13.20 24.23 -28.57
C TRP A 139 13.82 24.37 -27.17
N MET A 140 14.62 23.40 -26.73
CA MET A 140 15.30 23.44 -25.43
C MET A 140 16.67 24.07 -25.54
N THR A 141 16.95 25.05 -24.66
CA THR A 141 18.30 25.61 -24.53
C THR A 141 19.27 24.56 -23.96
N PRO A 142 20.59 24.71 -24.18
CA PRO A 142 21.58 23.81 -23.58
C PRO A 142 21.46 23.70 -22.05
N GLN A 143 21.16 24.81 -21.37
CA GLN A 143 20.97 24.84 -19.92
C GLN A 143 19.73 24.02 -19.49
N THR A 144 18.62 24.14 -20.22
CA THR A 144 17.41 23.35 -19.96
C THR A 144 17.64 21.86 -20.19
N LYS A 145 18.38 21.48 -21.25
CA LYS A 145 18.75 20.09 -21.52
C LYS A 145 19.60 19.51 -20.38
N ALA A 146 20.58 20.26 -19.89
CA ALA A 146 21.41 19.85 -18.75
C ALA A 146 20.56 19.55 -17.50
N GLY A 147 19.56 20.39 -17.20
CA GLY A 147 18.61 20.13 -16.11
C GLY A 147 17.77 18.86 -16.32
N ALA A 148 17.31 18.62 -17.55
CA ALA A 148 16.57 17.41 -17.90
C ALA A 148 17.44 16.15 -17.76
N TYR A 149 18.70 16.18 -18.20
CA TYR A 149 19.62 15.06 -18.01
C TYR A 149 19.91 14.79 -16.54
N ALA A 150 20.12 15.83 -15.74
CA ALA A 150 20.32 15.68 -14.30
C ALA A 150 19.11 14.97 -13.66
N LYS A 151 17.89 15.39 -14.01
CA LYS A 151 16.65 14.77 -13.54
C LYS A 151 16.56 13.29 -13.93
N ILE A 152 16.85 12.95 -15.19
CA ILE A 152 16.84 11.56 -15.66
C ILE A 152 17.92 10.74 -14.97
N SER A 153 19.15 11.24 -14.87
CA SER A 153 20.27 10.52 -14.26
C SER A 153 20.09 10.25 -12.77
N GLN A 154 19.34 11.11 -12.08
CA GLN A 154 19.07 10.98 -10.65
C GLN A 154 17.75 10.25 -10.37
N LEU A 155 17.03 9.78 -11.39
CA LEU A 155 15.75 9.10 -11.22
C LEU A 155 15.94 7.78 -10.45
N THR A 156 15.17 7.61 -9.37
CA THR A 156 15.14 6.35 -8.61
C THR A 156 14.18 5.37 -9.26
N ARG A 157 14.54 4.08 -9.29
CA ARG A 157 13.73 3.02 -9.88
C ARG A 157 13.37 2.01 -8.81
N ASN A 158 12.08 1.90 -8.54
CA ASN A 158 11.51 0.99 -7.57
C ASN A 158 10.84 -0.15 -8.33
N ILE A 159 11.35 -1.37 -8.16
CA ILE A 159 10.99 -2.49 -9.03
C ILE A 159 10.52 -3.67 -8.18
N ALA A 160 9.37 -4.21 -8.56
CA ALA A 160 8.67 -5.34 -7.96
C ALA A 160 8.20 -5.11 -6.52
N TYR A 161 9.08 -4.83 -5.56
CA TYR A 161 8.74 -4.66 -4.14
C TYR A 161 9.88 -3.98 -3.34
N PRO A 162 9.57 -3.32 -2.21
CA PRO A 162 10.59 -2.75 -1.30
C PRO A 162 11.48 -3.84 -0.68
N ASP A 163 12.78 -3.59 -0.57
CA ASP A 163 13.75 -4.59 -0.09
C ASP A 163 13.50 -5.03 1.36
N TYR A 164 12.96 -4.17 2.22
CA TYR A 164 12.74 -4.51 3.62
C TYR A 164 11.62 -5.54 3.81
N VAL A 165 10.71 -5.69 2.84
CA VAL A 165 9.56 -6.61 2.95
C VAL A 165 10.00 -8.07 2.91
N VAL A 166 11.12 -8.37 2.24
CA VAL A 166 11.69 -9.73 2.19
C VAL A 166 12.65 -10.03 3.35
N ASP A 167 12.86 -9.07 4.25
CA ASP A 167 13.62 -9.24 5.49
C ASP A 167 12.65 -9.34 6.67
N ASP A 168 12.50 -10.54 7.23
CA ASP A 168 11.56 -10.80 8.32
C ASP A 168 11.82 -9.89 9.53
N THR A 169 13.07 -9.52 9.79
CA THR A 169 13.44 -8.68 10.94
C THR A 169 12.92 -7.27 10.72
N LYS A 170 13.14 -6.71 9.52
CA LYS A 170 12.69 -5.36 9.18
C LYS A 170 11.18 -5.28 9.04
N LEU A 171 10.55 -6.28 8.42
CA LEU A 171 9.10 -6.33 8.29
C LEU A 171 8.41 -6.46 9.66
N THR A 172 8.95 -7.28 10.57
CA THR A 172 8.41 -7.38 11.94
C THR A 172 8.57 -6.05 12.68
N ALA A 173 9.73 -5.40 12.55
CA ALA A 173 9.96 -4.09 13.15
C ALA A 173 9.02 -3.01 12.59
N HIS A 174 8.65 -3.08 11.31
CA HIS A 174 7.68 -2.16 10.70
C HIS A 174 6.30 -2.22 11.39
N TYR A 175 5.88 -3.42 11.83
CA TYR A 175 4.59 -3.63 12.50
C TYR A 175 4.70 -3.70 14.04
N SER A 176 5.83 -3.35 14.66
CA SER A 176 6.04 -3.57 16.10
C SER A 176 5.04 -2.82 16.98
N ASP A 177 4.59 -1.65 16.54
CA ASP A 177 3.66 -0.83 17.32
C ASP A 177 2.22 -1.32 17.21
N LEU A 178 1.91 -2.21 16.25
CA LEU A 178 0.56 -2.71 15.99
C LEU A 178 -0.02 -3.46 17.19
N ASP A 179 0.81 -4.19 17.93
CA ASP A 179 0.40 -4.92 19.14
C ASP A 179 -0.19 -3.99 20.21
N ASN A 180 0.16 -2.69 20.18
CA ASN A 180 -0.42 -1.70 21.08
C ASN A 180 -1.85 -1.28 20.70
N PHE A 181 -2.29 -1.58 19.47
CA PHE A 181 -3.61 -1.21 18.96
C PHE A 181 -4.58 -2.38 18.91
N ILE A 182 -4.10 -3.62 18.81
CA ILE A 182 -4.94 -4.80 18.63
C ILE A 182 -5.14 -5.52 19.97
N ASN A 183 -6.21 -5.13 20.66
CA ASN A 183 -6.65 -5.66 21.94
C ASN A 183 -7.91 -6.52 21.84
N GLU A 184 -8.56 -6.59 20.66
CA GLU A 184 -9.94 -7.02 20.53
C GLU A 184 -10.17 -7.99 19.36
N THR A 185 -11.32 -8.68 19.41
CA THR A 185 -11.63 -9.83 18.54
C THR A 185 -12.87 -9.65 17.67
N ASN A 186 -13.50 -8.46 17.60
CA ASN A 186 -14.54 -8.15 16.60
C ASN A 186 -13.91 -7.27 15.49
N TYR A 187 -14.15 -7.45 14.17
CA TYR A 187 -13.46 -6.56 13.20
C TYR A 187 -14.01 -5.20 13.03
N TYR A 188 -15.20 -4.87 13.53
CA TYR A 188 -15.45 -3.45 13.63
C TYR A 188 -14.36 -2.78 14.47
N ASN A 189 -13.97 -3.42 15.57
CA ASN A 189 -12.93 -2.93 16.46
C ASN A 189 -11.53 -3.15 15.86
N ILE A 190 -11.25 -4.29 15.21
CA ILE A 190 -9.96 -4.49 14.50
C ILE A 190 -9.76 -3.44 13.41
N LEU A 191 -10.78 -3.15 12.59
CA LEU A 191 -10.69 -2.09 11.58
C LEU A 191 -10.48 -0.72 12.22
N SER A 192 -11.18 -0.40 13.32
CA SER A 192 -10.98 0.84 14.09
C SER A 192 -9.53 0.96 14.58
N SER A 193 -8.97 -0.12 15.15
CA SER A 193 -7.58 -0.19 15.58
C SER A 193 -6.59 -0.05 14.44
N LEU A 194 -6.83 -0.68 13.29
CA LEU A 194 -5.98 -0.55 12.09
C LEU A 194 -5.99 0.87 11.51
N GLN A 195 -7.14 1.54 11.55
CA GLN A 195 -7.23 2.96 11.18
C GLN A 195 -6.40 3.83 12.12
N LYS A 196 -6.52 3.63 13.44
CA LYS A 196 -5.70 4.33 14.45
C LYS A 196 -4.21 4.10 14.23
N PHE A 197 -3.80 2.85 13.98
CA PHE A 197 -2.41 2.50 13.65
C PHE A 197 -1.91 3.20 12.38
N THR A 198 -2.71 3.21 11.30
CA THR A 198 -2.35 3.86 10.04
C THR A 198 -2.13 5.36 10.21
N VAL A 199 -3.02 6.02 10.97
CA VAL A 199 -2.89 7.44 11.32
C VAL A 199 -1.65 7.68 12.19
N HIS A 200 -1.42 6.84 13.21
CA HIS A 200 -0.24 6.93 14.06
C HIS A 200 1.05 6.81 13.24
N ASN A 201 1.17 5.80 12.37
CA ASN A 201 2.35 5.62 11.52
C ASN A 201 2.57 6.81 10.57
N SER A 202 1.49 7.35 9.99
CA SER A 202 1.54 8.55 9.16
C SER A 202 2.05 9.77 9.92
N LEU A 203 1.60 9.97 11.17
CA LEU A 203 2.07 11.06 12.03
C LEU A 203 3.53 10.86 12.44
N MET A 204 3.94 9.63 12.77
CA MET A 204 5.34 9.32 13.09
C MET A 204 6.26 9.56 11.90
N ASN A 205 5.79 9.31 10.68
CA ASN A 205 6.53 9.64 9.45
C ASN A 205 6.77 11.16 9.31
N LEU A 206 5.84 12.01 9.76
CA LEU A 206 6.05 13.47 9.78
C LEU A 206 7.12 13.92 10.78
N LEU A 207 7.36 13.14 11.83
CA LEU A 207 8.37 13.43 12.85
C LEU A 207 9.77 12.93 12.48
N LYS A 208 9.90 12.11 11.43
CA LYS A 208 11.20 11.62 10.97
C LYS A 208 12.04 12.76 10.39
N THR A 209 13.25 12.93 10.92
CA THR A 209 14.21 13.94 10.46
C THR A 209 15.16 13.43 9.36
N THR A 210 15.10 12.13 9.04
CA THR A 210 16.02 11.43 8.13
C THR A 210 15.77 11.71 6.65
N GLY A 211 14.85 12.60 6.31
CA GLY A 211 14.42 12.85 4.94
C GLY A 211 13.48 11.75 4.41
N THR A 212 12.93 11.98 3.22
CA THR A 212 11.99 11.05 2.57
C THR A 212 12.72 9.90 1.90
N ASP A 213 12.24 8.67 2.10
CA ASP A 213 12.74 7.50 1.39
C ASP A 213 12.23 7.49 -0.05
N ARG A 214 13.16 7.49 -1.01
CA ARG A 214 12.87 7.46 -2.45
C ARG A 214 12.59 6.04 -2.96
N HIS A 215 12.83 5.02 -2.12
CA HIS A 215 12.57 3.62 -2.39
C HIS A 215 11.22 3.12 -1.86
N ASP A 216 10.42 4.02 -1.30
CA ASP A 216 9.05 3.75 -0.91
C ASP A 216 8.17 3.56 -2.15
N PHE A 217 7.28 2.57 -2.10
CA PHE A 217 6.31 2.31 -3.16
C PHE A 217 5.08 3.19 -2.98
N ASN A 218 4.75 3.70 -1.79
CA ASN A 218 3.52 4.48 -1.55
C ASN A 218 2.24 3.70 -1.91
N GLY A 219 2.30 2.37 -1.77
CA GLY A 219 1.20 1.44 -1.98
C GLY A 219 1.65 -0.02 -2.13
N PRO A 220 0.72 -0.98 -2.08
CA PRO A 220 1.03 -2.40 -2.11
C PRO A 220 1.63 -2.82 -3.44
N ALA A 221 2.64 -3.69 -3.38
CA ALA A 221 3.33 -4.16 -4.58
C ALA A 221 2.50 -5.17 -5.41
N GLY A 222 1.36 -5.63 -4.89
CA GLY A 222 0.42 -6.49 -5.62
C GLY A 222 -0.51 -5.77 -6.60
N ILE A 223 -0.52 -4.43 -6.59
CA ILE A 223 -1.37 -3.64 -7.50
C ILE A 223 -0.88 -3.77 -8.94
N VAL A 224 -1.83 -3.83 -9.88
CA VAL A 224 -1.57 -3.76 -11.32
C VAL A 224 -1.61 -2.29 -11.77
N ASN A 225 -0.51 -1.58 -11.54
CA ASN A 225 -0.36 -0.17 -11.92
C ASN A 225 1.13 0.20 -12.00
N ALA A 226 1.46 1.44 -12.37
CA ALA A 226 2.78 2.04 -12.22
C ALA A 226 2.62 3.55 -11.97
N TRP A 227 3.60 4.18 -11.31
CA TRP A 227 3.53 5.62 -11.02
C TRP A 227 4.88 6.30 -10.99
N TYR A 228 4.84 7.63 -11.14
CA TYR A 228 5.95 8.55 -10.94
C TYR A 228 5.62 9.46 -9.76
N GLN A 229 6.57 9.62 -8.83
CA GLN A 229 6.48 10.58 -7.73
C GLN A 229 7.41 11.77 -8.00
N PRO A 230 6.87 12.94 -8.40
CA PRO A 230 7.69 14.11 -8.73
C PRO A 230 8.58 14.59 -7.58
N GLU A 231 8.07 14.54 -6.35
CA GLU A 231 8.73 15.02 -5.14
C GLU A 231 9.98 14.20 -4.80
N GLN A 232 9.94 12.91 -5.11
CA GLN A 232 11.04 11.98 -4.87
C GLN A 232 11.88 11.71 -6.12
N ASN A 233 11.44 12.19 -7.29
CA ASN A 233 12.00 11.82 -8.59
C ASN A 233 12.22 10.30 -8.68
N SER A 234 11.16 9.53 -8.44
CA SER A 234 11.15 8.06 -8.45
C SER A 234 10.06 7.54 -9.37
N ILE A 235 10.35 6.45 -10.08
CA ILE A 235 9.37 5.65 -10.82
C ILE A 235 9.23 4.29 -10.14
N THR A 236 7.99 3.80 -10.03
CA THR A 236 7.68 2.56 -9.33
C THR A 236 6.89 1.61 -10.20
N PHE A 237 7.38 0.37 -10.30
CA PHE A 237 6.76 -0.75 -10.99
C PHE A 237 6.51 -1.90 -10.00
N PRO A 238 5.32 -1.94 -9.38
CA PRO A 238 4.86 -3.03 -8.50
C PRO A 238 4.97 -4.41 -9.14
N ALA A 239 5.16 -5.45 -8.34
CA ALA A 239 5.17 -6.84 -8.81
C ALA A 239 3.86 -7.23 -9.51
N GLY A 240 2.73 -6.63 -9.13
CA GLY A 240 1.43 -6.89 -9.73
C GLY A 240 1.33 -6.53 -11.22
N ILE A 241 2.08 -5.54 -11.72
CA ILE A 241 2.11 -5.22 -13.16
C ILE A 241 3.14 -6.05 -13.94
N LEU A 242 4.13 -6.64 -13.25
CA LEU A 242 5.23 -7.41 -13.86
C LEU A 242 4.83 -8.85 -14.22
N ARG A 243 3.69 -9.00 -14.89
CA ARG A 243 3.13 -10.26 -15.37
C ARG A 243 2.33 -10.02 -16.64
N MET A 244 1.92 -11.11 -17.30
CA MET A 244 0.99 -11.04 -18.43
C MET A 244 -0.29 -10.28 -18.03
N PRO A 245 -0.86 -9.45 -18.92
CA PRO A 245 -0.49 -9.27 -20.34
C PRO A 245 0.58 -8.19 -20.57
N PHE A 246 1.15 -7.59 -19.53
CA PHE A 246 2.09 -6.47 -19.69
C PHE A 246 3.53 -6.95 -19.86
N TYR A 247 3.93 -7.93 -19.05
CA TYR A 247 5.33 -8.36 -18.98
C TYR A 247 5.46 -9.88 -18.97
N ASP A 248 6.38 -10.37 -19.80
CA ASP A 248 6.91 -11.72 -19.76
C ASP A 248 8.38 -11.65 -20.23
N PRO A 249 9.34 -12.18 -19.47
CA PRO A 249 10.76 -12.12 -19.82
C PRO A 249 11.11 -12.88 -21.11
N ASP A 250 10.28 -13.85 -21.52
CA ASP A 250 10.51 -14.70 -22.70
C ASP A 250 9.88 -14.11 -23.98
N TRP A 251 9.13 -13.00 -23.87
CA TRP A 251 8.53 -12.36 -25.03
C TRP A 251 9.55 -11.64 -25.91
N PRO A 252 9.26 -11.50 -27.22
CA PRO A 252 10.07 -10.66 -28.10
C PRO A 252 10.20 -9.24 -27.53
N LYS A 253 11.40 -8.67 -27.60
CA LYS A 253 11.69 -7.32 -27.07
C LYS A 253 10.72 -6.25 -27.58
N SER A 254 10.23 -6.36 -28.81
CA SER A 254 9.24 -5.44 -29.38
C SER A 254 7.91 -5.44 -28.62
N VAL A 255 7.47 -6.60 -28.13
CA VAL A 255 6.24 -6.73 -27.34
C VAL A 255 6.47 -6.16 -25.94
N VAL A 256 7.58 -6.52 -25.29
CA VAL A 256 7.94 -6.00 -23.97
C VAL A 256 8.09 -4.48 -23.99
N LEU A 257 8.78 -3.93 -24.98
CA LEU A 257 8.91 -2.48 -25.16
C LEU A 257 7.58 -1.80 -25.51
N GLY A 258 6.69 -2.47 -26.25
CA GLY A 258 5.38 -1.91 -26.59
C GLY A 258 4.38 -1.91 -25.43
N ALA A 259 4.50 -2.86 -24.50
CA ALA A 259 3.58 -3.02 -23.37
C ALA A 259 4.09 -2.40 -22.06
N MET A 260 5.39 -2.53 -21.77
CA MET A 260 6.03 -2.06 -20.53
C MET A 260 7.02 -0.91 -20.70
N GLY A 261 7.53 -0.70 -21.92
CA GLY A 261 8.51 0.35 -22.22
C GLY A 261 7.88 1.73 -22.27
#